data_AF-A0A5D3B382-F1
#
_entry.id   AF-A0A5D3B382-F1
#
_cell.length_a   1.000
_cell.length_b   1.000
_cell.length_c   1.000
_cell.angle_alpha   90.00
_cell.angle_beta   90.00
_cell.angle_gamma   90.00
#
_symmetry.space_group_name_H-M   'P 1'
#
loop_
_entity.id
_entity.type
_entity.pdbx_description
1 polymer ?
#
loop_
_entity_poly.entity_id
_entity_poly.type
_entity_poly.pdbx_seq_one_letter_code
_entity_poly.pdbx_strand_id
1 'polypeptide(L)'
;MLSLRVRRVARRLNALAVKILGPATPAPEEIQLPQPACAASVTVGHRSKSGSVDRFFLRRSFPRLLYPFLLLWITAWILLIRQQYYTPSSPTIIGCTSAPWDDWPPDTCGINGTSCQDDLIGLAGETFRCMGGCQHTTLGNERWVGGERVDGEPLIIGGGDVDGTYRADSWVCASAIHAKLISPLMGGCVSINPLPYPAGSSNFVSSSSNGLTSTGFNPSFPGAFTLSRVSPFGCLDLHFIMTGFNAACLLIFTLFLRPPPSLLFCVLLVMGYFHILLFSDPSSTPPSWEDVFAGLIPVLLVGYWIWNQAFKFTLRGFTKLPFDLAFWQGAGYWIGIESSTVLARLPISRLGYDSLDPAGIIALTCIIVIAVIVVAIQAWSFRRAGLVRYYLIRYLPLIPILIILANIPNYTLRLHHYLLALAAIPVLSLPNRVSLFWGAFMLGLWLDGVGRWGWDGILQETTSLLGDANSGSYTPVFWDNVTTSTALGWSPITEELEALNVTAYSLLVNDMQIYDNWTDSSISLNGLIDEGVDNYFRLAYIESGSSMDYTDPVMRWANGSWSGMGDVDS
;
A
#
# COMPACT_ATOMS: atom_id res chain seq x y z
N MET A 1 -6.13 -51.32 -36.47
CA MET A 1 -6.04 -50.23 -37.48
C MET A 1 -7.16 -49.23 -37.22
N LEU A 2 -6.86 -47.97 -36.88
CA LEU A 2 -7.88 -46.92 -36.70
C LEU A 2 -8.66 -46.71 -38.01
N SER A 3 -9.99 -46.67 -37.95
CA SER A 3 -10.84 -46.50 -39.13
C SER A 3 -10.54 -45.19 -39.87
N LEU A 4 -10.76 -45.18 -41.20
CA LEU A 4 -10.57 -43.99 -42.05
C LEU A 4 -11.29 -42.75 -41.51
N ARG A 5 -12.44 -42.93 -40.85
CA ARG A 5 -13.22 -41.87 -40.22
C ARG A 5 -12.47 -41.27 -39.02
N VAL A 6 -11.89 -42.11 -38.16
CA VAL A 6 -11.11 -41.66 -37.00
C VAL A 6 -9.83 -40.94 -37.45
N ARG A 7 -9.14 -41.43 -38.49
CA ARG A 7 -7.97 -40.73 -39.06
C ARG A 7 -8.32 -39.36 -39.63
N ARG A 8 -9.49 -39.20 -40.26
CA ARG A 8 -9.95 -37.92 -40.82
C ARG A 8 -10.30 -36.91 -39.72
N VAL A 9 -10.97 -37.37 -38.66
CA VAL A 9 -11.28 -36.55 -37.48
C VAL A 9 -9.98 -36.13 -36.77
N ALA A 10 -9.06 -37.07 -36.52
CA ALA A 10 -7.77 -36.77 -35.90
C ALA A 10 -6.94 -35.75 -36.70
N ARG A 11 -6.92 -35.84 -38.04
CA ARG A 11 -6.26 -34.83 -38.88
C ARG A 11 -6.90 -33.46 -38.78
N ARG A 12 -8.24 -33.38 -38.74
CA ARG A 12 -8.96 -32.11 -38.58
C ARG A 12 -8.70 -31.50 -37.20
N LEU A 13 -8.72 -32.30 -36.15
CA LEU A 13 -8.39 -31.87 -34.79
C LEU A 13 -6.94 -31.40 -34.68
N ASN A 14 -6.00 -32.12 -35.28
CA ASN A 14 -4.59 -31.69 -35.32
C ASN A 14 -4.39 -30.40 -36.11
N ALA A 15 -5.06 -30.25 -37.27
CA ALA A 15 -5.01 -29.02 -38.05
C ALA A 15 -5.60 -27.83 -37.26
N LEU A 16 -6.72 -28.04 -36.55
CA LEU A 16 -7.32 -27.04 -35.67
C LEU A 16 -6.40 -26.70 -34.49
N ALA A 17 -5.80 -27.71 -33.85
CA ALA A 17 -4.86 -27.52 -32.74
C ALA A 17 -3.59 -26.78 -33.18
N VAL A 18 -3.09 -27.02 -34.39
CA VAL A 18 -1.98 -26.22 -34.96
C VAL A 18 -2.46 -24.80 -35.29
N LYS A 19 -3.70 -24.62 -35.78
CA LYS A 19 -4.31 -23.31 -36.02
C LYS A 19 -4.60 -22.49 -34.75
N ILE A 20 -4.77 -23.14 -33.59
CA ILE A 20 -5.04 -22.47 -32.31
C ILE A 20 -3.79 -22.35 -31.43
N LEU A 21 -3.03 -23.43 -31.26
CA LEU A 21 -1.89 -23.50 -30.32
C LEU A 21 -0.51 -23.34 -30.97
N GLY A 22 -0.41 -23.51 -32.29
CA GLY A 22 0.84 -23.34 -33.05
C GLY A 22 1.53 -24.68 -33.31
N PRO A 23 2.79 -24.66 -33.75
CA PRO A 23 3.61 -25.85 -33.94
C PRO A 23 3.62 -26.74 -32.69
N ALA A 24 3.68 -28.06 -32.88
CA ALA A 24 3.68 -29.02 -31.78
C ALA A 24 5.01 -29.05 -31.01
N THR A 25 6.09 -28.67 -31.69
CA THR A 25 7.45 -28.59 -31.15
C THR A 25 7.90 -27.13 -31.17
N PRO A 26 8.70 -26.69 -30.19
CA PRO A 26 9.31 -25.36 -30.22
C PRO A 26 10.06 -25.15 -31.54
N ALA A 27 9.92 -23.96 -32.13
CA ALA A 27 10.59 -23.55 -33.35
C ALA A 27 11.46 -22.30 -33.05
N PRO A 28 12.67 -22.48 -32.48
CA PRO A 28 13.51 -21.35 -32.05
C PRO A 28 13.92 -20.43 -33.21
N GLU A 29 14.01 -20.97 -34.43
CA GLU A 29 14.35 -20.23 -35.65
C GLU A 29 13.29 -19.19 -36.03
N GLU A 30 12.04 -19.36 -35.59
CA GLU A 30 10.98 -18.36 -35.80
C GLU A 30 11.06 -17.18 -34.83
N ILE A 31 11.92 -17.25 -33.81
CA ILE A 31 12.11 -16.16 -32.84
C ILE A 31 12.94 -15.06 -33.51
N GLN A 32 12.24 -14.08 -34.08
CA GLN A 32 12.88 -12.92 -34.69
C GLN A 32 13.52 -12.03 -33.61
N LEU A 33 14.84 -11.82 -33.72
CA LEU A 33 15.55 -10.89 -32.84
C LEU A 33 15.08 -9.45 -33.07
N PRO A 34 15.04 -8.64 -32.00
CA PRO A 34 14.56 -7.27 -32.09
C PRO A 34 15.48 -6.44 -33.00
N GLN A 35 14.87 -5.54 -33.76
CA GLN A 35 15.56 -4.54 -34.58
C GLN A 35 15.51 -3.18 -33.88
N PRO A 36 16.42 -2.22 -34.16
CA PRO A 36 16.39 -0.90 -33.53
C PRO A 36 15.04 -0.19 -33.62
N ALA A 37 14.57 0.43 -32.53
CA ALA A 37 13.29 1.15 -32.53
C ALA A 37 13.34 2.48 -33.28
N CYS A 38 14.48 3.17 -33.15
CA CYS A 38 14.63 4.55 -33.59
C CYS A 38 15.84 4.70 -34.52
N ALA A 39 15.65 5.49 -35.57
CA ALA A 39 16.72 6.01 -36.41
C ALA A 39 16.78 7.53 -36.26
N ALA A 40 17.99 8.07 -36.13
CA ALA A 40 18.23 9.51 -36.14
C ALA A 40 18.90 9.88 -37.48
N SER A 41 18.49 11.01 -38.05
CA SER A 41 19.12 11.62 -39.21
C SER A 41 19.59 13.02 -38.87
N VAL A 42 20.85 13.32 -39.16
CA VAL A 42 21.40 14.67 -39.05
C VAL A 42 21.72 15.16 -40.46
N THR A 43 21.19 16.33 -40.79
CA THR A 43 21.45 17.02 -42.07
C THR A 43 22.24 18.29 -41.78
N VAL A 44 23.43 18.41 -42.38
CA VAL A 44 24.26 19.63 -42.33
C VAL A 44 24.61 20.02 -43.75
N GLY A 45 24.05 21.14 -44.22
CA GLY A 45 24.12 21.55 -45.63
C GLY A 45 23.52 20.49 -46.56
N HIS A 46 24.25 20.10 -47.61
CA HIS A 46 23.82 19.06 -48.56
C HIS A 46 24.13 17.62 -48.13
N ARG A 47 24.67 17.40 -46.92
CA ARG A 47 25.01 16.06 -46.44
C ARG A 47 24.00 15.62 -45.39
N SER A 48 23.35 14.48 -45.64
CA SER A 48 22.49 13.80 -44.67
C SER A 48 23.16 12.49 -44.23
N LYS A 49 23.18 12.24 -42.92
CA LYS A 49 23.65 10.98 -42.34
C LYS A 49 22.56 10.43 -41.44
N SER A 50 22.03 9.26 -41.79
CA SER A 50 21.06 8.52 -40.98
C SER A 50 21.70 7.29 -40.33
N GLY A 51 21.23 6.93 -39.14
CA GLY A 51 21.67 5.74 -38.43
C GLY A 51 20.78 5.41 -37.24
N SER A 52 20.80 4.15 -36.80
CA SER A 52 20.12 3.74 -35.56
C SER A 52 20.71 4.46 -34.35
N VAL A 53 19.84 4.87 -33.43
CA VAL A 53 20.23 5.50 -32.16
C VAL A 53 21.11 4.56 -31.32
N ASP A 54 20.83 3.25 -31.32
CA ASP A 54 21.69 2.25 -30.66
C ASP A 54 23.12 2.28 -31.17
N ARG A 55 23.33 2.47 -32.48
CA ARG A 55 24.67 2.54 -33.07
C ARG A 55 25.49 3.72 -32.52
N PHE A 56 24.83 4.82 -32.15
CA PHE A 56 25.50 5.95 -31.49
C PHE A 56 26.02 5.53 -30.11
N PHE A 57 25.18 4.96 -29.25
CA PHE A 57 25.56 4.52 -27.90
C PHE A 57 26.59 3.40 -27.92
N LEU A 58 26.47 2.44 -28.84
CA LEU A 58 27.45 1.38 -29.05
C LEU A 58 28.85 1.91 -29.40
N ARG A 59 28.94 3.03 -30.12
CA ARG A 59 30.22 3.68 -30.48
C ARG A 59 30.77 4.55 -29.35
N ARG A 60 29.91 5.08 -28.49
CA ARG A 60 30.24 5.96 -27.37
C ARG A 60 30.23 5.23 -26.02
N SER A 61 30.40 3.91 -26.04
CA SER A 61 30.43 3.10 -24.82
C SER A 61 31.81 3.06 -24.17
N PHE A 62 31.84 2.96 -22.85
CA PHE A 62 33.05 2.92 -22.02
C PHE A 62 33.03 1.72 -21.06
N PRO A 63 33.11 0.48 -21.56
CA PRO A 63 33.01 -0.73 -20.70
C PRO A 63 34.11 -0.82 -19.64
N ARG A 64 35.26 -0.15 -19.83
CA ARG A 64 36.33 -0.08 -18.82
C ARG A 64 35.93 0.70 -17.56
N LEU A 65 34.93 1.58 -17.65
CA LEU A 65 34.42 2.36 -16.52
C LEU A 65 33.32 1.63 -15.74
N LEU A 66 32.94 0.41 -16.15
CA LEU A 66 31.86 -0.36 -15.53
C LEU A 66 32.03 -0.53 -14.01
N TYR A 67 33.15 -1.12 -13.58
CA TYR A 67 33.40 -1.39 -12.16
C TYR A 67 33.71 -0.12 -11.35
N PRO A 68 34.53 0.83 -11.84
CA PRO A 68 34.69 2.13 -11.16
C PRO A 68 33.36 2.86 -10.95
N PHE A 69 32.46 2.84 -11.95
CA PHE A 69 31.14 3.44 -11.84
C PHE A 69 30.28 2.73 -10.78
N LEU A 70 30.26 1.39 -10.78
CA LEU A 70 29.53 0.62 -9.75
C LEU A 70 30.04 0.92 -8.35
N LEU A 71 31.35 1.04 -8.16
CA LEU A 71 31.93 1.41 -6.86
C LEU A 71 31.46 2.80 -6.43
N LEU A 72 31.55 3.80 -7.32
CA LEU A 72 31.08 5.16 -7.04
C LEU A 72 29.58 5.20 -6.74
N TRP A 73 28.77 4.44 -7.48
CA TRP A 73 27.33 4.35 -7.27
C TRP A 73 27.02 3.76 -5.88
N ILE A 74 27.65 2.64 -5.51
CA ILE A 74 27.50 2.02 -4.19
C ILE A 74 27.95 2.97 -3.08
N THR A 75 29.09 3.64 -3.24
CA THR A 75 29.59 4.61 -2.24
C THR A 75 28.62 5.77 -2.06
N ALA A 76 28.16 6.39 -3.15
CA ALA A 76 27.17 7.47 -3.07
C ALA A 76 25.87 7.01 -2.41
N TRP A 77 25.43 5.79 -2.71
CA TRP A 77 24.23 5.22 -2.13
C TRP A 77 24.35 4.98 -0.62
N ILE A 78 25.48 4.43 -0.14
CA ILE A 78 25.78 4.29 1.29
C ILE A 78 25.74 5.64 2.01
N LEU A 79 26.29 6.69 1.39
CA LEU A 79 26.25 8.05 1.95
C LEU A 79 24.84 8.61 2.02
N LEU A 80 23.99 8.33 1.03
CA LEU A 80 22.57 8.74 1.03
C LEU A 80 21.74 7.97 2.06
N ILE A 81 21.99 6.67 2.26
CA ILE A 81 21.37 5.89 3.35
C ILE A 81 21.74 6.48 4.71
N ARG A 82 23.02 6.82 4.90
CA ARG A 82 23.48 7.51 6.11
C ARG A 82 22.77 8.84 6.30
N GLN A 83 22.58 9.62 5.24
CA GLN A 83 21.88 10.89 5.29
C GLN A 83 20.38 10.73 5.61
N GLN A 84 19.75 9.65 5.14
CA GLN A 84 18.34 9.38 5.39
C GLN A 84 18.06 9.01 6.85
N TYR A 85 18.89 8.16 7.46
CA TYR A 85 18.57 7.51 8.74
C TYR A 85 19.56 7.74 9.89
N TYR A 86 20.83 8.02 9.61
CA TYR A 86 21.92 7.90 10.59
C TYR A 86 22.68 9.20 10.84
N THR A 87 22.04 10.34 10.60
CA THR A 87 22.59 11.66 10.97
C THR A 87 22.29 11.95 12.45
N PRO A 88 23.32 12.13 13.32
CA PRO A 88 23.11 12.23 14.77
C PRO A 88 22.24 13.39 15.24
N SER A 89 22.09 14.43 14.43
CA SER A 89 21.31 15.63 14.74
C SER A 89 19.92 15.65 14.10
N SER A 90 19.51 14.57 13.44
CA SER A 90 18.16 14.48 12.87
C SER A 90 17.17 14.13 13.99
N PRO A 91 15.99 14.79 14.01
CA PRO A 91 14.85 14.33 14.78
C PRO A 91 14.47 12.88 14.46
N THR A 92 13.78 12.24 15.40
CA THR A 92 13.26 10.88 15.26
C THR A 92 12.23 10.82 14.12
N ILE A 93 12.29 9.75 13.32
CA ILE A 93 11.37 9.56 12.21
C ILE A 93 10.12 8.85 12.74
N ILE A 94 8.95 9.37 12.42
CA ILE A 94 7.65 8.78 12.78
C ILE A 94 6.90 8.31 11.54
N GLY A 95 6.01 7.33 11.72
CA GLY A 95 5.17 6.80 10.65
C GLY A 95 4.07 7.78 10.25
N CYS A 96 3.50 7.59 9.06
CA CYS A 96 2.42 8.45 8.57
C CYS A 96 1.12 8.31 9.39
N THR A 97 0.95 7.20 10.10
CA THR A 97 -0.20 6.91 10.98
C THR A 97 0.10 7.19 12.46
N SER A 98 1.26 7.74 12.80
CA SER A 98 1.60 8.05 14.19
C SER A 98 0.78 9.23 14.70
N ALA A 99 0.14 9.03 15.85
CA ALA A 99 -0.58 10.05 16.62
C ALA A 99 -0.05 10.08 18.06
N PRO A 100 -0.22 11.19 18.80
CA PRO A 100 0.02 11.20 20.24
C PRO A 100 -0.75 10.11 20.98
N TRP A 101 -2.00 9.87 20.61
CA TRP A 101 -2.85 8.78 21.14
C TRP A 101 -3.15 7.79 20.02
N ASP A 102 -2.70 6.54 20.17
CA ASP A 102 -3.12 5.43 19.31
C ASP A 102 -4.41 4.83 19.86
N ASP A 103 -5.49 5.62 19.82
CA ASP A 103 -6.75 5.36 20.53
C ASP A 103 -7.71 4.45 19.75
N TRP A 104 -7.17 3.41 19.10
CA TRP A 104 -8.00 2.43 18.40
C TRP A 104 -7.55 0.99 18.66
N PRO A 105 -8.42 0.10 19.20
CA PRO A 105 -9.83 0.29 19.58
C PRO A 105 -10.07 1.44 20.60
N PRO A 106 -11.27 2.07 20.62
CA PRO A 106 -11.53 3.37 21.26
C PRO A 106 -11.50 3.39 22.80
N ASP A 107 -11.15 2.27 23.43
CA ASP A 107 -10.91 2.11 24.87
C ASP A 107 -9.44 1.84 25.21
N THR A 108 -8.56 1.86 24.21
CA THR A 108 -7.11 1.63 24.41
C THR A 108 -6.51 2.64 25.37
N CYS A 109 -6.94 3.91 25.30
CA CYS A 109 -6.49 4.95 26.21
C CYS A 109 -7.14 4.89 27.60
N GLY A 110 -8.03 3.93 27.85
CA GLY A 110 -8.69 3.70 29.14
C GLY A 110 -9.63 4.83 29.56
N ILE A 111 -10.15 4.70 30.78
CA ILE A 111 -11.11 5.66 31.34
C ILE A 111 -10.54 7.09 31.32
N ASN A 112 -11.27 8.01 30.70
CA ASN A 112 -10.91 9.42 30.46
C ASN A 112 -9.57 9.64 29.73
N GLY A 113 -9.02 8.63 29.07
CA GLY A 113 -7.73 8.73 28.38
C GLY A 113 -6.52 8.65 29.31
N THR A 114 -6.73 8.19 30.55
CA THR A 114 -5.69 8.17 31.59
C THR A 114 -4.49 7.29 31.24
N SER A 115 -4.67 6.23 30.45
CA SER A 115 -3.56 5.35 30.04
C SER A 115 -2.64 6.03 29.01
N CYS A 116 -3.15 7.00 28.24
CA CYS A 116 -2.39 7.73 27.21
C CYS A 116 -1.92 9.12 27.69
N GLN A 117 -2.10 9.45 28.97
CA GLN A 117 -1.73 10.75 29.52
C GLN A 117 -0.21 11.01 29.38
N ASP A 118 0.61 10.06 29.79
CA ASP A 118 2.07 10.22 29.82
C ASP A 118 2.65 10.31 28.39
N ASP A 119 2.03 9.63 27.43
CA ASP A 119 2.40 9.68 26.02
C ASP A 119 2.23 11.10 25.47
N LEU A 120 1.12 11.78 25.78
CA LEU A 120 0.89 13.15 25.31
C LEU A 120 1.81 14.17 26.00
N ILE A 121 1.96 14.07 27.32
CA ILE A 121 2.79 15.02 28.10
C ILE A 121 4.27 14.87 27.74
N GLY A 122 4.73 13.64 27.47
CA GLY A 122 6.09 13.34 27.07
C GLY A 122 6.52 13.96 25.73
N LEU A 123 5.58 14.41 24.90
CA LEU A 123 5.86 15.01 23.59
C LEU A 123 6.15 16.52 23.65
N ALA A 124 6.08 17.13 24.84
CA ALA A 124 6.22 18.59 24.99
C ALA A 124 7.59 19.09 24.50
N GLY A 125 7.58 19.82 23.38
CA GLY A 125 8.81 20.36 22.77
C GLY A 125 9.63 19.33 21.99
N GLU A 126 9.14 18.09 21.89
CA GLU A 126 9.76 17.09 21.03
C GLU A 126 9.60 17.46 19.56
N THR A 127 10.58 17.07 18.77
CA THR A 127 10.60 17.28 17.33
C THR A 127 10.63 15.94 16.63
N PHE A 128 9.81 15.82 15.60
CA PHE A 128 9.72 14.62 14.79
C PHE A 128 9.94 14.95 13.32
N ARG A 129 10.42 13.96 12.59
CA ARG A 129 10.60 13.99 11.14
C ARG A 129 9.54 13.12 10.48
N CYS A 130 8.72 13.75 9.65
CA CYS A 130 7.74 13.10 8.81
C CYS A 130 8.31 12.83 7.43
N MET A 131 8.03 11.63 6.92
CA MET A 131 8.39 11.19 5.58
C MET A 131 7.47 11.83 4.53
N GLY A 132 7.87 11.75 3.26
CA GLY A 132 7.02 12.16 2.14
C GLY A 132 5.87 11.18 1.92
N GLY A 133 4.82 11.62 1.23
CA GLY A 133 3.72 10.74 0.82
C GLY A 133 2.65 10.47 1.88
N CYS A 134 2.80 10.94 3.13
CA CYS A 134 1.79 10.74 4.18
C CYS A 134 0.40 11.33 3.89
N GLN A 135 0.28 12.20 2.87
CA GLN A 135 -1.01 12.67 2.36
C GLN A 135 -1.87 11.52 1.79
N HIS A 136 -1.25 10.45 1.31
CA HIS A 136 -1.93 9.33 0.64
C HIS A 136 -2.12 8.12 1.55
N THR A 137 -1.59 8.16 2.77
CA THR A 137 -1.88 7.15 3.79
C THR A 137 -3.27 7.40 4.32
N THR A 138 -4.14 6.41 4.23
CA THR A 138 -5.56 6.49 4.58
C THR A 138 -5.91 5.44 5.60
N LEU A 139 -7.01 5.64 6.32
CA LEU A 139 -7.56 4.64 7.22
C LEU A 139 -7.81 3.32 6.48
N GLY A 140 -7.37 2.22 7.08
CA GLY A 140 -7.55 0.89 6.53
C GLY A 140 -8.94 0.31 6.77
N ASN A 141 -9.62 0.80 7.81
CA ASN A 141 -10.96 0.44 8.23
C ASN A 141 -11.67 1.71 8.75
N GLU A 142 -13.00 1.72 8.65
CA GLU A 142 -13.81 2.87 9.06
C GLU A 142 -13.67 3.18 10.56
N ARG A 143 -13.66 4.47 10.91
CA ARG A 143 -13.64 4.95 12.29
C ARG A 143 -14.74 5.98 12.52
N TRP A 144 -15.28 6.00 13.73
CA TRP A 144 -16.24 7.00 14.16
C TRP A 144 -15.52 8.16 14.83
N VAL A 145 -15.85 9.39 14.42
CA VAL A 145 -15.48 10.64 15.08
C VAL A 145 -16.77 11.34 15.47
N GLY A 146 -17.19 11.20 16.71
CA GLY A 146 -18.53 11.54 17.15
C GLY A 146 -19.59 10.81 16.32
N GLY A 147 -20.36 11.57 15.54
CA GLY A 147 -21.40 11.04 14.63
C GLY A 147 -20.95 10.93 13.17
N GLU A 148 -19.70 11.27 12.85
CA GLU A 148 -19.16 11.23 11.50
C GLU A 148 -18.36 9.95 11.28
N ARG A 149 -18.58 9.32 10.12
CA ARG A 149 -17.89 8.10 9.72
C ARG A 149 -16.75 8.44 8.78
N VAL A 150 -15.53 8.30 9.28
CA VAL A 150 -14.27 8.60 8.58
C VAL A 150 -13.72 7.30 8.00
N ASP A 151 -13.61 7.22 6.68
CA ASP A 151 -13.11 6.04 5.96
C ASP A 151 -12.38 6.44 4.67
N GLY A 152 -11.32 5.71 4.34
CA GLY A 152 -10.56 5.93 3.11
C GLY A 152 -9.84 7.28 3.02
N GLU A 153 -9.67 7.97 4.15
CA GLU A 153 -8.96 9.25 4.26
C GLU A 153 -7.97 9.27 5.44
N PRO A 154 -6.99 10.19 5.48
CA PRO A 154 -6.09 10.33 6.63
C PRO A 154 -6.84 10.85 7.86
N LEU A 155 -6.59 10.28 9.04
CA LEU A 155 -7.27 10.68 10.28
C LEU A 155 -6.76 12.04 10.79
N ILE A 156 -7.57 13.08 10.63
CA ILE A 156 -7.29 14.45 11.07
C ILE A 156 -8.56 15.04 11.68
N ILE A 157 -8.53 15.42 12.96
CA ILE A 157 -9.66 16.05 13.65
C ILE A 157 -9.25 17.45 14.11
N GLY A 158 -9.94 18.48 13.59
CA GLY A 158 -9.68 19.88 13.91
C GLY A 158 -8.67 20.61 13.01
N GLY A 159 -7.95 21.58 13.58
CA GLY A 159 -6.91 22.35 12.91
C GLY A 159 -7.40 23.52 12.04
N GLY A 160 -8.71 23.74 11.93
CA GLY A 160 -9.32 24.87 11.21
C GLY A 160 -9.51 26.14 12.06
N ASP A 161 -9.21 26.08 13.35
CA ASP A 161 -9.21 27.21 14.27
C ASP A 161 -7.96 28.09 14.09
N VAL A 162 -7.94 29.25 14.75
CA VAL A 162 -6.85 30.24 14.63
C VAL A 162 -5.52 29.68 15.13
N ASP A 163 -5.55 28.83 16.16
CA ASP A 163 -4.37 28.26 16.79
C ASP A 163 -3.93 26.94 16.11
N GLY A 164 -4.77 26.36 15.25
CA GLY A 164 -4.48 25.11 14.54
C GLY A 164 -4.43 23.92 15.51
N THR A 165 -5.48 23.76 16.30
CA THR A 165 -5.64 22.77 17.36
C THR A 165 -6.17 21.45 16.82
N TYR A 166 -5.39 20.37 16.99
CA TYR A 166 -5.76 19.02 16.60
C TYR A 166 -6.08 18.15 17.81
N ARG A 167 -7.01 17.21 17.66
CA ARG A 167 -7.30 16.19 18.67
C ARG A 167 -6.15 15.19 18.77
N ALA A 168 -5.85 14.66 19.97
CA ALA A 168 -4.65 13.85 20.23
C ALA A 168 -4.55 12.53 19.43
N ASP A 169 -5.64 12.05 18.86
CA ASP A 169 -5.72 10.88 17.97
C ASP A 169 -5.53 11.24 16.48
N SER A 170 -5.31 12.52 16.14
CA SER A 170 -5.00 12.95 14.77
C SER A 170 -3.57 12.54 14.37
N TRP A 171 -3.41 12.03 13.14
CA TRP A 171 -2.09 11.66 12.62
C TRP A 171 -1.20 12.89 12.45
N VAL A 172 -0.02 12.88 13.09
CA VAL A 172 0.88 14.04 13.18
C VAL A 172 1.33 14.51 11.81
N CYS A 173 1.77 13.59 10.95
CA CYS A 173 2.31 13.96 9.64
C CYS A 173 1.24 14.46 8.67
N ALA A 174 0.04 13.87 8.70
CA ALA A 174 -1.09 14.37 7.93
C ALA A 174 -1.53 15.76 8.43
N SER A 175 -1.62 15.95 9.74
CA SER A 175 -1.92 17.25 10.39
C SER A 175 -0.87 18.32 10.06
N ALA A 176 0.42 17.96 10.01
CA ALA A 176 1.51 18.85 9.64
C ALA A 176 1.44 19.30 8.17
N ILE A 177 1.03 18.40 7.27
CA ILE A 177 0.77 18.72 5.85
C ILE A 177 -0.46 19.63 5.76
N HIS A 178 -1.54 19.30 6.45
CA HIS A 178 -2.77 20.08 6.52
C HIS A 178 -2.50 21.52 6.99
N ALA A 179 -1.70 21.68 8.06
CA ALA A 179 -1.24 22.97 8.60
C ALA A 179 -0.22 23.71 7.70
N LYS A 180 0.17 23.16 6.55
CA LYS A 180 1.19 23.72 5.62
C LYS A 180 2.57 23.92 6.28
N LEU A 181 2.91 23.11 7.27
CA LEU A 181 4.19 23.18 7.96
C LEU A 181 5.29 22.43 7.20
N ILE A 182 4.92 21.33 6.54
CA ILE A 182 5.83 20.44 5.79
C ILE A 182 5.34 20.18 4.36
N SER A 183 6.21 19.59 3.52
CA SER A 183 5.90 19.27 2.13
C SER A 183 5.14 17.94 2.04
N PRO A 184 4.03 17.84 1.28
CA PRO A 184 3.38 16.55 1.03
C PRO A 184 4.29 15.54 0.32
N LEU A 185 5.21 16.03 -0.53
CA LEU A 185 6.09 15.18 -1.34
C LEU A 185 7.40 14.84 -0.65
N MET A 186 7.99 15.80 0.07
CA MET A 186 9.33 15.66 0.66
C MET A 186 9.32 15.52 2.18
N GLY A 187 8.14 15.51 2.81
CA GLY A 187 8.03 15.51 4.25
C GLY A 187 8.63 16.76 4.90
N GLY A 188 9.10 16.62 6.13
CA GLY A 188 9.76 17.69 6.89
C GLY A 188 9.77 17.41 8.39
N CYS A 189 10.29 18.35 9.18
CA CYS A 189 10.26 18.27 10.63
C CYS A 189 9.22 19.20 11.24
N VAL A 190 8.56 18.72 12.29
CA VAL A 190 7.60 19.46 13.09
C VAL A 190 7.85 19.24 14.56
N SER A 191 7.52 20.22 15.37
CA SER A 191 7.47 20.06 16.82
C SER A 191 6.04 20.03 17.30
N ILE A 192 5.76 19.09 18.20
CA ILE A 192 4.45 18.90 18.82
C ILE A 192 4.39 19.75 20.09
N ASN A 193 3.32 20.51 20.23
CA ASN A 193 3.03 21.31 21.42
C ASN A 193 1.72 20.78 22.02
N PRO A 194 1.80 19.83 22.97
CA PRO A 194 0.63 19.31 23.67
C PRO A 194 -0.09 20.41 24.45
N LEU A 195 -1.42 20.37 24.46
CA LEU A 195 -2.23 21.16 25.38
C LEU A 195 -2.28 20.46 26.75
N PRO A 196 -2.53 21.19 27.85
CA PRO A 196 -2.61 20.58 29.18
C PRO A 196 -3.71 19.52 29.26
N TYR A 197 -3.36 18.28 29.62
CA TYR A 197 -4.32 17.24 29.98
C TYR A 197 -4.78 17.41 31.45
N PRO A 198 -6.07 17.17 31.78
CA PRO A 198 -7.19 16.81 30.90
C PRO A 198 -7.97 18.03 30.39
N ALA A 199 -7.40 19.25 30.46
CA ALA A 199 -8.10 20.46 30.02
C ALA A 199 -8.39 20.44 28.51
N GLY A 200 -7.47 19.88 27.72
CA GLY A 200 -7.68 19.57 26.31
C GLY A 200 -8.16 20.76 25.49
N SER A 201 -9.11 20.50 24.59
CA SER A 201 -9.83 21.53 23.82
C SER A 201 -11.26 21.09 23.53
N SER A 202 -12.07 22.01 23.01
CA SER A 202 -13.42 21.74 22.50
C SER A 202 -13.58 22.46 21.15
N ASN A 203 -14.63 22.14 20.40
CA ASN A 203 -14.92 22.79 19.12
C ASN A 203 -13.74 22.72 18.13
N PHE A 204 -13.26 21.51 17.88
CA PHE A 204 -12.27 21.22 16.84
C PHE A 204 -12.87 21.54 15.46
N VAL A 205 -12.43 22.66 14.88
CA VAL A 205 -13.02 23.18 13.64
C VAL A 205 -12.47 22.42 12.44
N SER A 206 -13.37 21.86 11.62
CA SER A 206 -13.04 21.26 10.33
C SER A 206 -12.54 22.30 9.32
N SER A 207 -11.57 21.93 8.50
CA SER A 207 -11.17 22.73 7.33
C SER A 207 -10.55 21.85 6.24
N SER A 208 -10.36 22.44 5.05
CA SER A 208 -9.63 21.79 3.96
C SER A 208 -8.40 22.60 3.58
N SER A 209 -7.24 21.93 3.58
CA SER A 209 -5.95 22.56 3.30
C SER A 209 -4.97 21.54 2.72
N ASN A 210 -4.16 21.96 1.74
CA ASN A 210 -3.17 21.11 1.03
C ASN A 210 -3.75 19.81 0.42
N GLY A 211 -5.05 19.79 0.10
CA GLY A 211 -5.72 18.59 -0.43
C GLY A 211 -5.99 17.53 0.64
N LEU A 212 -6.02 17.93 1.90
CA LEU A 212 -6.49 17.16 3.06
C LEU A 212 -7.71 17.90 3.64
N THR A 213 -8.69 17.15 4.12
CA THR A 213 -9.84 17.67 4.86
C THR A 213 -9.80 17.09 6.26
N SER A 214 -10.04 17.91 7.26
CA SER A 214 -10.17 17.44 8.64
C SER A 214 -11.63 17.30 9.05
N THR A 215 -11.91 16.36 9.94
CA THR A 215 -13.21 16.15 10.56
C THR A 215 -13.43 17.13 11.70
N GLY A 216 -14.67 17.61 11.87
CA GLY A 216 -15.05 18.49 12.97
C GLY A 216 -15.46 17.72 14.21
N PHE A 217 -15.18 18.25 15.40
CA PHE A 217 -15.62 17.63 16.66
C PHE A 217 -15.95 18.70 17.69
N ASN A 218 -17.24 18.86 18.02
CA ASN A 218 -17.71 19.94 18.90
C ASN A 218 -17.50 19.68 20.40
N PRO A 219 -17.73 18.46 20.93
CA PRO A 219 -17.54 18.19 22.36
C PRO A 219 -16.11 18.46 22.84
N SER A 220 -15.99 18.57 24.16
CA SER A 220 -14.70 18.59 24.84
C SER A 220 -14.00 17.25 24.68
N PHE A 221 -12.69 17.32 24.44
CA PHE A 221 -11.83 16.14 24.37
C PHE A 221 -10.54 16.41 25.16
N PRO A 222 -10.14 15.51 26.06
CA PRO A 222 -9.09 15.78 27.06
C PRO A 222 -7.67 15.86 26.48
N GLY A 223 -7.42 15.25 25.32
CA GLY A 223 -6.12 15.26 24.62
C GLY A 223 -6.12 16.15 23.37
N ALA A 224 -5.24 17.14 23.31
CA ALA A 224 -5.09 17.99 22.12
C ALA A 224 -3.64 18.45 21.94
N PHE A 225 -3.29 18.84 20.72
CA PHE A 225 -1.97 19.41 20.41
C PHE A 225 -2.04 20.46 19.29
N THR A 226 -1.03 21.32 19.26
CA THR A 226 -0.73 22.17 18.11
C THR A 226 0.63 21.81 17.52
N LEU A 227 0.90 22.24 16.29
CA LEU A 227 2.15 21.96 15.59
C LEU A 227 2.89 23.24 15.27
N SER A 228 4.22 23.17 15.34
CA SER A 228 5.09 24.28 14.94
C SER A 228 6.15 23.85 13.94
N ARG A 229 6.53 24.79 13.07
CA ARG A 229 7.53 24.56 12.03
C ARG A 229 8.92 24.46 12.65
N VAL A 230 9.67 23.44 12.24
CA VAL A 230 11.10 23.30 12.55
C VAL A 230 11.94 23.57 11.29
N SER A 231 13.20 23.97 11.49
CA SER A 231 14.15 24.18 10.41
C SER A 231 14.27 22.94 9.52
N PRO A 232 14.27 23.08 8.17
CA PRO A 232 14.21 21.94 7.25
C PRO A 232 15.55 21.19 7.10
N PHE A 233 16.65 21.67 7.69
CA PHE A 233 17.97 21.07 7.51
C PHE A 233 18.01 19.64 8.07
N GLY A 234 18.20 18.66 7.18
CA GLY A 234 18.25 17.24 7.55
C GLY A 234 16.88 16.56 7.67
N CYS A 235 15.80 17.25 7.33
CA CYS A 235 14.43 16.78 7.53
C CYS A 235 13.73 16.25 6.27
N LEU A 236 14.36 16.40 5.10
CA LEU A 236 13.76 16.02 3.83
C LEU A 236 13.79 14.51 3.66
N ASP A 237 12.68 13.91 3.28
CA ASP A 237 12.65 12.56 2.77
C ASP A 237 13.43 12.45 1.46
N LEU A 238 14.41 11.55 1.42
CA LEU A 238 15.26 11.31 0.27
C LEU A 238 14.67 10.33 -0.74
N HIS A 239 13.51 9.71 -0.50
CA HIS A 239 12.89 8.72 -1.40
C HIS A 239 12.94 9.14 -2.88
N PHE A 240 12.28 10.23 -3.27
CA PHE A 240 12.25 10.67 -4.67
C PHE A 240 13.61 11.07 -5.23
N ILE A 241 14.49 11.64 -4.38
CA ILE A 241 15.86 12.00 -4.77
C ILE A 241 16.64 10.72 -5.10
N MET A 242 16.48 9.69 -4.26
CA MET A 242 17.12 8.40 -4.41
C MET A 242 16.60 7.65 -5.63
N THR A 243 15.29 7.67 -5.88
CA THR A 243 14.68 7.09 -7.08
C THR A 243 15.24 7.75 -8.34
N GLY A 244 15.27 9.09 -8.38
CA GLY A 244 15.85 9.84 -9.49
C GLY A 244 17.34 9.53 -9.71
N PHE A 245 18.12 9.48 -8.64
CA PHE A 245 19.54 9.14 -8.67
C PHE A 245 19.78 7.71 -9.20
N ASN A 246 19.10 6.70 -8.63
CA ASN A 246 19.23 5.32 -9.09
C ASN A 246 18.74 5.16 -10.54
N ALA A 247 17.68 5.86 -10.94
CA ALA A 247 17.19 5.82 -12.31
C ALA A 247 18.20 6.40 -13.30
N ALA A 248 18.82 7.54 -12.97
CA ALA A 248 19.88 8.13 -13.77
C ALA A 248 21.12 7.22 -13.84
N CYS A 249 21.52 6.62 -12.72
CA CYS A 249 22.65 5.70 -12.67
C CYS A 249 22.39 4.43 -13.50
N LEU A 250 21.19 3.83 -13.39
CA LEU A 250 20.79 2.68 -14.19
C LEU A 250 20.73 2.99 -15.69
N LEU A 251 20.27 4.19 -16.05
CA LEU A 251 20.27 4.70 -17.43
C LEU A 251 21.71 4.79 -17.98
N ILE A 252 22.62 5.43 -17.24
CA ILE A 252 24.04 5.56 -17.63
C ILE A 252 24.69 4.19 -17.74
N PHE A 253 24.48 3.34 -16.74
CA PHE A 253 24.99 1.97 -16.67
C PHE A 253 24.59 1.17 -17.91
N THR A 254 23.32 1.25 -18.31
CA THR A 254 22.79 0.49 -19.45
C THR A 254 23.21 1.07 -20.79
N LEU A 255 23.16 2.40 -20.96
CA LEU A 255 23.48 3.06 -22.23
C LEU A 255 24.97 3.03 -22.58
N PHE A 256 25.84 3.29 -21.59
CA PHE A 256 27.25 3.59 -21.87
C PHE A 256 28.21 2.51 -21.39
N LEU A 257 27.87 1.71 -20.37
CA LEU A 257 28.85 0.81 -19.74
C LEU A 257 28.79 -0.64 -20.24
N ARG A 258 27.80 -0.96 -21.09
CA ARG A 258 27.61 -2.28 -21.75
C ARG A 258 27.76 -3.46 -20.77
N PRO A 259 26.96 -3.49 -19.69
CA PRO A 259 27.02 -4.57 -18.73
C PRO A 259 26.68 -5.91 -19.39
N PRO A 260 27.33 -7.02 -18.98
CA PRO A 260 26.84 -8.35 -19.30
C PRO A 260 25.38 -8.51 -18.84
N PRO A 261 24.52 -9.23 -19.59
CA PRO A 261 23.11 -9.40 -19.22
C PRO A 261 22.87 -9.94 -17.81
N SER A 262 23.73 -10.85 -17.32
CA SER A 262 23.65 -11.38 -15.96
C SER A 262 23.93 -10.31 -14.90
N LEU A 263 24.94 -9.47 -15.12
CA LEU A 263 25.27 -8.38 -14.21
C LEU A 263 24.15 -7.33 -14.17
N LEU A 264 23.58 -6.99 -15.32
CA LEU A 264 22.44 -6.08 -15.38
C LEU A 264 21.25 -6.64 -14.59
N PHE A 265 20.93 -7.92 -14.75
CA PHE A 265 19.88 -8.56 -13.97
C PHE A 265 20.19 -8.54 -12.46
N CYS A 266 21.42 -8.86 -12.04
CA CYS A 266 21.81 -8.79 -10.63
C CYS A 266 21.66 -7.37 -10.06
N VAL A 267 22.03 -6.34 -10.84
CA VAL A 267 21.83 -4.94 -10.44
C VAL A 267 20.34 -4.64 -10.26
N LEU A 268 19.48 -4.99 -11.22
CA LEU A 268 18.02 -4.81 -11.09
C LEU A 268 17.46 -5.54 -9.87
N LEU A 269 17.89 -6.78 -9.65
CA LEU A 269 17.39 -7.60 -8.55
C LEU A 269 17.79 -7.01 -7.19
N VAL A 270 19.10 -6.79 -6.99
CA VAL A 270 19.64 -6.40 -5.69
C VAL A 270 19.35 -4.93 -5.41
N MET A 271 19.62 -4.03 -6.36
CA MET A 271 19.32 -2.60 -6.17
C MET A 271 17.82 -2.38 -5.97
N GLY A 272 16.95 -3.07 -6.72
CA GLY A 272 15.51 -2.94 -6.56
C GLY A 272 15.03 -3.34 -5.18
N TYR A 273 15.45 -4.53 -4.73
CA TYR A 273 15.14 -5.02 -3.38
C TYR A 273 15.50 -3.99 -2.31
N PHE A 274 16.76 -3.56 -2.26
CA PHE A 274 17.17 -2.61 -1.25
C PHE A 274 16.59 -1.20 -1.46
N HIS A 275 16.31 -0.76 -2.69
CA HIS A 275 15.66 0.53 -2.93
C HIS A 275 14.26 0.57 -2.31
N ILE A 276 13.52 -0.54 -2.40
CA ILE A 276 12.19 -0.67 -1.79
C ILE A 276 12.31 -0.60 -0.26
N LEU A 277 13.12 -1.49 0.34
CA LEU A 277 13.21 -1.60 1.80
C LEU A 277 13.91 -0.42 2.49
N LEU A 278 14.73 0.36 1.78
CA LEU A 278 15.52 1.45 2.37
C LEU A 278 15.04 2.85 1.97
N PHE A 279 14.12 2.99 1.02
CA PHE A 279 13.70 4.31 0.55
C PHE A 279 12.24 4.36 0.16
N SER A 280 11.77 3.43 -0.67
CA SER A 280 10.43 3.55 -1.26
C SER A 280 9.31 3.25 -0.29
N ASP A 281 9.40 2.15 0.45
CA ASP A 281 8.33 1.68 1.34
C ASP A 281 8.95 0.78 2.44
N PRO A 282 9.76 1.38 3.35
CA PRO A 282 10.40 0.63 4.41
C PRO A 282 9.37 0.13 5.43
N SER A 283 9.45 -1.14 5.85
CA SER A 283 8.55 -1.71 6.86
C SER A 283 8.73 -1.11 8.25
N SER A 284 9.89 -0.50 8.52
CA SER A 284 10.20 0.20 9.76
C SER A 284 11.16 1.37 9.49
N THR A 285 11.11 2.39 10.34
CA THR A 285 11.97 3.57 10.23
C THR A 285 12.74 3.80 11.54
N PRO A 286 14.09 3.68 11.55
CA PRO A 286 14.95 3.25 10.45
C PRO A 286 14.73 1.76 10.08
N PRO A 287 15.05 1.35 8.83
CA PRO A 287 14.89 -0.04 8.42
C PRO A 287 15.68 -1.02 9.29
N SER A 288 15.03 -2.12 9.65
CA SER A 288 15.66 -3.25 10.33
C SER A 288 16.62 -3.98 9.39
N TRP A 289 17.92 -3.92 9.69
CA TRP A 289 18.92 -4.66 8.91
C TRP A 289 18.76 -6.17 9.05
N GLU A 290 18.21 -6.66 10.17
CA GLU A 290 17.89 -8.06 10.36
C GLU A 290 16.88 -8.54 9.31
N ASP A 291 15.76 -7.83 9.18
CA ASP A 291 14.70 -8.16 8.21
C ASP A 291 15.20 -8.02 6.77
N VAL A 292 15.94 -6.95 6.49
CA VAL A 292 16.52 -6.68 5.16
C VAL A 292 17.40 -7.85 4.71
N PHE A 293 18.30 -8.35 5.56
CA PHE A 293 19.20 -9.45 5.18
C PHE A 293 18.54 -10.84 5.28
N ALA A 294 17.54 -11.02 6.16
CA ALA A 294 16.75 -12.24 6.21
C ALA A 294 15.99 -12.48 4.90
N GLY A 295 15.38 -11.44 4.33
CA GLY A 295 14.65 -11.53 3.05
C GLY A 295 15.55 -11.67 1.82
N LEU A 296 16.82 -11.25 1.88
CA LEU A 296 17.72 -11.21 0.72
C LEU A 296 17.99 -12.60 0.13
N ILE A 297 18.23 -13.63 0.95
CA ILE A 297 18.55 -14.97 0.45
C ILE A 297 17.39 -15.56 -0.37
N PRO A 298 16.13 -15.60 0.14
CA PRO A 298 14.97 -15.98 -0.66
C PRO A 298 14.84 -15.20 -1.97
N VAL A 299 15.05 -13.88 -1.93
CA VAL A 299 15.01 -13.02 -3.12
C VAL A 299 16.07 -13.42 -4.15
N LEU A 300 17.30 -13.73 -3.72
CA LEU A 300 18.35 -14.18 -4.63
C LEU A 300 18.04 -15.54 -5.25
N LEU A 301 17.45 -16.48 -4.49
CA LEU A 301 17.06 -17.80 -5.00
C LEU A 301 15.93 -17.70 -6.03
N VAL A 302 14.88 -16.93 -5.72
CA VAL A 302 13.77 -16.69 -6.66
C VAL A 302 14.25 -15.85 -7.85
N GLY A 303 15.13 -14.89 -7.62
CA GLY A 303 15.79 -14.13 -8.68
C GLY A 303 16.59 -15.03 -9.64
N TYR A 304 17.31 -16.03 -9.13
CA TYR A 304 17.96 -17.04 -9.96
C TYR A 304 16.94 -17.86 -10.78
N TRP A 305 15.78 -18.19 -10.22
CA TRP A 305 14.69 -18.80 -10.98
C TRP A 305 14.15 -17.86 -12.07
N ILE A 306 13.85 -16.60 -11.75
CA ILE A 306 13.38 -15.56 -12.70
C ILE A 306 14.37 -15.39 -13.87
N TRP A 307 15.66 -15.32 -13.56
CA TRP A 307 16.72 -15.27 -14.56
C TRP A 307 16.63 -16.43 -15.55
N ASN A 308 16.44 -17.64 -15.02
CA ASN A 308 16.37 -18.86 -15.80
C ASN A 308 15.07 -19.03 -16.59
N GLN A 309 13.96 -18.47 -16.11
CA GLN A 309 12.68 -18.56 -16.80
C GLN A 309 12.51 -17.49 -17.88
N ALA A 310 13.04 -16.28 -17.68
CA ALA A 310 12.75 -15.15 -18.57
C ALA A 310 13.97 -14.30 -18.93
N PHE A 311 14.62 -13.67 -17.95
CA PHE A 311 15.54 -12.56 -18.22
C PHE A 311 16.79 -12.97 -19.02
N LYS A 312 17.28 -14.21 -18.88
CA LYS A 312 18.42 -14.67 -19.70
C LYS A 312 18.10 -14.66 -21.20
N PHE A 313 16.85 -14.90 -21.58
CA PHE A 313 16.43 -14.90 -22.98
C PHE A 313 16.18 -13.48 -23.47
N THR A 314 15.38 -12.72 -22.72
CA THR A 314 15.01 -11.35 -23.04
C THR A 314 16.25 -10.45 -23.14
N LEU A 315 17.06 -10.37 -22.08
CA LEU A 315 18.20 -9.44 -22.04
C LEU A 315 19.29 -9.77 -23.06
N ARG A 316 19.52 -11.07 -23.37
CA ARG A 316 20.48 -11.47 -24.42
C ARG A 316 20.06 -10.96 -25.80
N GLY A 317 18.75 -10.94 -26.09
CA GLY A 317 18.20 -10.41 -27.35
C GLY A 317 18.47 -8.92 -27.57
N PHE A 318 18.64 -8.14 -26.50
CA PHE A 318 18.83 -6.68 -26.54
C PHE A 318 20.29 -6.23 -26.32
N THR A 319 21.26 -7.14 -26.26
CA THR A 319 22.70 -6.81 -26.07
C THR A 319 23.29 -5.85 -27.10
N LYS A 320 22.70 -5.78 -28.29
CA LYS A 320 23.10 -4.87 -29.39
C LYS A 320 22.20 -3.64 -29.49
N LEU A 321 21.25 -3.47 -28.57
CA LEU A 321 20.26 -2.40 -28.57
C LEU A 321 20.24 -1.69 -27.20
N PRO A 322 21.35 -1.03 -26.78
CA PRO A 322 21.43 -0.40 -25.46
C PRO A 322 20.38 0.70 -25.25
N PHE A 323 19.91 1.37 -26.30
CA PHE A 323 18.87 2.39 -26.18
C PHE A 323 17.52 1.73 -25.89
N ASP A 324 17.10 0.77 -26.71
CA ASP A 324 15.86 0.03 -26.47
C ASP A 324 15.89 -0.65 -25.08
N LEU A 325 17.04 -1.23 -24.72
CA LEU A 325 17.27 -1.85 -23.41
C LEU A 325 17.05 -0.83 -22.29
N ALA A 326 17.75 0.30 -22.30
CA ALA A 326 17.70 1.26 -21.21
C ALA A 326 16.30 1.88 -21.02
N PHE A 327 15.61 2.23 -22.11
CA PHE A 327 14.31 2.90 -22.03
C PHE A 327 13.16 1.94 -21.74
N TRP A 328 13.03 0.82 -22.48
CA TRP A 328 11.92 -0.09 -22.26
C TRP A 328 12.04 -0.88 -20.96
N GLN A 329 13.24 -1.40 -20.65
CA GLN A 329 13.48 -2.07 -19.37
C GLN A 329 13.41 -1.07 -18.22
N GLY A 330 14.05 0.09 -18.36
CA GLY A 330 14.08 1.12 -17.30
C GLY A 330 12.68 1.63 -16.97
N ALA A 331 11.87 1.96 -17.98
CA ALA A 331 10.51 2.43 -17.77
C ALA A 331 9.64 1.36 -17.08
N GLY A 332 9.66 0.12 -17.57
CA GLY A 332 8.92 -0.97 -16.93
C GLY A 332 9.37 -1.20 -15.50
N TYR A 333 10.68 -1.30 -15.30
CA TYR A 333 11.30 -1.54 -13.99
C TYR A 333 10.93 -0.46 -12.96
N TRP A 334 11.10 0.83 -13.28
CA TRP A 334 10.83 1.90 -12.30
C TRP A 334 9.35 2.06 -11.99
N ILE A 335 8.45 1.83 -12.97
CA ILE A 335 7.02 1.79 -12.69
C ILE A 335 6.68 0.62 -11.75
N GLY A 336 7.36 -0.52 -11.90
CA GLY A 336 7.18 -1.68 -11.02
C GLY A 336 7.78 -1.49 -9.62
N ILE A 337 8.96 -0.86 -9.50
CA ILE A 337 9.60 -0.59 -8.21
C ILE A 337 8.83 0.47 -7.41
N GLU A 338 8.31 1.50 -8.07
CA GLU A 338 7.53 2.57 -7.45
C GLU A 338 6.02 2.26 -7.51
N SER A 339 5.64 0.98 -7.46
CA SER A 339 4.25 0.59 -7.68
C SER A 339 3.33 1.09 -6.56
N SER A 340 3.80 1.11 -5.31
CA SER A 340 3.07 1.74 -4.20
C SER A 340 2.79 3.23 -4.45
N THR A 341 3.74 3.98 -4.98
CA THR A 341 3.58 5.41 -5.30
C THR A 341 2.72 5.67 -6.54
N VAL A 342 2.90 4.87 -7.59
CA VAL A 342 2.23 5.07 -8.88
C VAL A 342 0.80 4.53 -8.86
N LEU A 343 0.60 3.33 -8.29
CA LEU A 343 -0.69 2.66 -8.27
C LEU A 343 -1.60 3.16 -7.15
N ALA A 344 -1.08 3.70 -6.05
CA ALA A 344 -1.93 4.35 -5.02
C ALA A 344 -2.71 5.57 -5.54
N ARG A 345 -2.31 6.12 -6.69
CA ARG A 345 -3.04 7.21 -7.37
C ARG A 345 -4.17 6.71 -8.26
N LEU A 346 -4.25 5.40 -8.48
CA LEU A 346 -5.38 4.80 -9.15
C LEU A 346 -6.50 4.65 -8.13
N PRO A 347 -7.75 5.02 -8.47
CA PRO A 347 -8.91 4.90 -7.58
C PRO A 347 -9.35 3.43 -7.43
N ILE A 348 -8.44 2.56 -7.00
CA ILE A 348 -8.66 1.13 -6.78
C ILE A 348 -8.04 0.78 -5.44
N SER A 349 -8.85 0.84 -4.39
CA SER A 349 -8.44 0.52 -3.02
C SER A 349 -8.35 -0.99 -2.81
N ARG A 350 -9.42 -1.74 -3.11
CA ARG A 350 -9.48 -3.21 -2.92
C ARG A 350 -10.36 -3.90 -3.97
N LEU A 351 -9.76 -4.70 -4.83
CA LEU A 351 -10.51 -5.47 -5.84
C LEU A 351 -11.25 -6.63 -5.17
N GLY A 352 -12.58 -6.61 -5.20
CA GLY A 352 -13.44 -7.73 -4.75
C GLY A 352 -13.87 -7.70 -3.28
N TYR A 353 -13.51 -6.66 -2.53
CA TYR A 353 -14.00 -6.43 -1.16
C TYR A 353 -14.98 -5.26 -1.12
N ASP A 354 -14.61 -4.13 -1.74
CA ASP A 354 -15.44 -2.93 -1.74
C ASP A 354 -16.08 -2.66 -3.10
N SER A 355 -17.21 -1.96 -3.12
CA SER A 355 -17.81 -1.46 -4.35
C SER A 355 -16.91 -0.41 -4.99
N LEU A 356 -16.53 -0.61 -6.25
CA LEU A 356 -15.75 0.37 -7.00
C LEU A 356 -16.60 1.59 -7.34
N ASP A 357 -16.06 2.77 -7.06
CA ASP A 357 -16.63 4.03 -7.52
C ASP A 357 -16.49 4.17 -9.06
N PRO A 358 -17.14 5.15 -9.70
CA PRO A 358 -17.07 5.32 -11.15
C PRO A 358 -15.63 5.49 -11.67
N ALA A 359 -14.77 6.16 -10.92
CA ALA A 359 -13.37 6.37 -11.29
C ALA A 359 -12.58 5.04 -11.24
N GLY A 360 -12.81 4.21 -10.23
CA GLY A 360 -12.23 2.89 -10.07
C GLY A 360 -12.65 1.91 -11.16
N ILE A 361 -13.91 1.95 -11.59
CA ILE A 361 -14.39 1.16 -12.74
C ILE A 361 -13.64 1.54 -14.01
N ILE A 362 -13.43 2.83 -14.26
CA ILE A 362 -12.68 3.31 -15.44
C ILE A 362 -11.22 2.85 -15.35
N ALA A 363 -10.58 3.03 -14.21
CA ALA A 363 -9.19 2.61 -13.99
C ALA A 363 -9.02 1.10 -14.21
N LEU A 364 -9.90 0.28 -13.62
CA LEU A 364 -9.90 -1.17 -13.79
C LEU A 364 -10.11 -1.58 -15.25
N THR A 365 -11.05 -0.93 -15.95
CA THR A 365 -11.30 -1.19 -17.37
C THR A 365 -10.07 -0.93 -18.22
N CYS A 366 -9.36 0.18 -17.98
CA CYS A 366 -8.11 0.51 -18.66
C CYS A 366 -7.02 -0.55 -18.39
N ILE A 367 -6.86 -0.99 -17.15
CA ILE A 367 -5.91 -2.05 -16.77
C ILE A 367 -6.23 -3.35 -17.52
N ILE A 368 -7.51 -3.77 -17.53
CA ILE A 368 -7.95 -4.98 -18.21
C ILE A 368 -7.67 -4.89 -19.72
N VAL A 369 -7.99 -3.76 -20.36
CA VAL A 369 -7.73 -3.55 -21.79
C VAL A 369 -6.24 -3.66 -22.11
N ILE A 370 -5.37 -3.02 -21.32
CA ILE A 370 -3.92 -3.10 -21.49
C ILE A 370 -3.44 -4.55 -21.31
N ALA A 371 -3.89 -5.22 -20.25
CA ALA A 371 -3.54 -6.62 -19.97
C ALA A 371 -3.95 -7.55 -21.12
N VAL A 372 -5.17 -7.40 -21.65
CA VAL A 372 -5.67 -8.19 -22.80
C VAL A 372 -4.81 -7.95 -24.04
N ILE A 373 -4.43 -6.71 -24.34
CA ILE A 373 -3.55 -6.39 -25.48
C ILE A 373 -2.19 -7.08 -25.32
N VAL A 374 -1.58 -6.97 -24.13
CA VAL A 374 -0.28 -7.61 -23.82
C VAL A 374 -0.37 -9.12 -23.95
N VAL A 375 -1.41 -9.73 -23.38
CA VAL A 375 -1.65 -11.18 -23.45
C VAL A 375 -1.88 -11.61 -24.89
N ALA A 376 -2.65 -10.88 -25.70
CA ALA A 376 -2.88 -11.22 -27.10
C ALA A 376 -1.59 -11.19 -27.93
N ILE A 377 -0.75 -10.15 -27.75
CA ILE A 377 0.54 -10.03 -28.44
C ILE A 377 1.49 -11.16 -28.01
N GLN A 378 1.54 -11.48 -26.72
CA GLN A 378 2.38 -12.58 -26.23
C GLN A 378 1.85 -13.93 -26.68
N ALA A 379 0.55 -14.20 -26.57
CA ALA A 379 -0.06 -15.45 -27.04
C ALA A 379 0.24 -15.68 -28.53
N TRP A 380 0.15 -14.64 -29.36
CA TRP A 380 0.53 -14.72 -30.77
C TRP A 380 2.03 -15.00 -30.97
N SER A 381 2.89 -14.33 -30.20
CA SER A 381 4.35 -14.51 -30.28
C SER A 381 4.79 -15.92 -29.85
N PHE A 382 4.25 -16.41 -28.73
CA PHE A 382 4.47 -17.76 -28.22
C PHE A 382 3.88 -18.83 -29.16
N ARG A 383 2.75 -18.53 -29.81
CA ARG A 383 2.14 -19.41 -30.80
C ARG A 383 3.06 -19.61 -31.99
N ARG A 384 3.69 -18.55 -32.51
CA ARG A 384 4.69 -18.63 -33.57
C ARG A 384 5.92 -19.44 -33.13
N ALA A 385 6.42 -19.17 -31.93
CA ALA A 385 7.54 -19.93 -31.35
C ALA A 385 7.24 -21.41 -31.01
N GLY A 386 5.98 -21.87 -31.12
CA GLY A 386 5.58 -23.24 -30.75
C GLY A 386 5.58 -23.49 -29.23
N LEU A 387 5.46 -22.44 -28.41
CA LEU A 387 5.61 -22.51 -26.96
C LEU A 387 4.27 -22.53 -26.20
N VAL A 388 3.13 -22.21 -26.84
CA VAL A 388 1.83 -22.15 -26.14
C VAL A 388 1.51 -23.45 -25.42
N ARG A 389 1.70 -24.61 -26.06
CA ARG A 389 1.42 -25.92 -25.45
C ARG A 389 2.32 -26.18 -24.24
N TYR A 390 3.58 -25.79 -24.34
CA TYR A 390 4.56 -25.95 -23.27
C TYR A 390 4.13 -25.19 -22.01
N TYR A 391 3.70 -23.94 -22.16
CA TYR A 391 3.27 -23.14 -21.00
C TYR A 391 1.86 -23.52 -20.54
N LEU A 392 0.91 -23.74 -21.44
CA LEU A 392 -0.47 -24.07 -21.09
C LEU A 392 -0.56 -25.31 -20.18
N ILE A 393 0.18 -26.39 -20.49
CA ILE A 393 0.20 -27.61 -19.68
C ILE A 393 0.72 -27.36 -18.25
N ARG A 394 1.59 -26.35 -18.06
CA ARG A 394 2.15 -26.00 -16.74
C ARG A 394 1.24 -25.08 -15.93
N TYR A 395 0.43 -24.26 -16.58
CA TYR A 395 -0.48 -23.32 -15.92
C TYR A 395 -1.86 -23.92 -15.65
N LEU A 396 -2.33 -24.87 -16.48
CA LEU A 396 -3.62 -25.53 -16.29
C LEU A 396 -3.80 -26.16 -14.89
N PRO A 397 -2.78 -26.80 -14.28
CA PRO A 397 -2.89 -27.33 -12.92
C PRO A 397 -3.11 -26.26 -11.83
N LEU A 398 -2.77 -24.99 -12.08
CA LEU A 398 -2.99 -23.93 -11.10
C LEU A 398 -4.48 -23.67 -10.87
N ILE A 399 -5.34 -23.89 -11.87
CA ILE A 399 -6.79 -23.66 -11.75
C ILE A 399 -7.43 -24.53 -10.65
N PRO A 400 -7.33 -25.88 -10.69
CA PRO A 400 -7.89 -26.70 -9.63
C PRO A 400 -7.22 -26.45 -8.28
N ILE A 401 -5.92 -26.11 -8.24
CA ILE A 401 -5.25 -25.72 -6.99
C ILE A 401 -5.91 -24.48 -6.39
N LEU A 402 -6.11 -23.42 -7.17
CA LEU A 402 -6.75 -22.19 -6.70
C LEU A 402 -8.20 -22.44 -6.27
N ILE A 403 -8.96 -23.29 -6.97
CA ILE A 403 -10.31 -23.67 -6.56
C ILE A 403 -10.27 -24.38 -5.20
N ILE A 404 -9.36 -25.33 -5.00
CA ILE A 404 -9.24 -26.03 -3.72
C ILE A 404 -8.90 -25.04 -2.59
N LEU A 405 -7.92 -24.17 -2.81
CA LEU A 405 -7.50 -23.16 -1.83
C LEU A 405 -8.64 -22.18 -1.50
N ALA A 406 -9.42 -21.74 -2.50
CA ALA A 406 -10.57 -20.86 -2.30
C ALA A 406 -11.72 -21.48 -1.49
N ASN A 407 -11.74 -22.80 -1.31
CA ASN A 407 -12.80 -23.50 -0.59
C ASN A 407 -12.34 -24.03 0.78
N ILE A 408 -11.16 -23.61 1.28
CA ILE A 408 -10.71 -23.97 2.62
C ILE A 408 -11.47 -23.11 3.64
N PRO A 409 -12.18 -23.72 4.63
CA PRO A 409 -12.95 -22.97 5.61
C PRO A 409 -12.04 -22.10 6.48
N ASN A 410 -12.52 -20.93 6.89
CA ASN A 410 -11.85 -19.93 7.74
C ASN A 410 -10.58 -19.28 7.13
N TYR A 411 -10.24 -19.64 5.89
CA TYR A 411 -9.16 -19.01 5.14
C TYR A 411 -9.72 -18.28 3.92
N THR A 412 -9.13 -17.15 3.62
CA THR A 412 -9.43 -16.37 2.41
C THR A 412 -8.28 -16.53 1.42
N LEU A 413 -8.61 -16.84 0.16
CA LEU A 413 -7.65 -16.85 -0.94
C LEU A 413 -7.28 -15.41 -1.31
N ARG A 414 -6.04 -15.00 -0.99
CA ARG A 414 -5.53 -13.68 -1.32
C ARG A 414 -4.36 -13.78 -2.28
N LEU A 415 -4.63 -13.44 -3.55
CA LEU A 415 -3.60 -13.39 -4.59
C LEU A 415 -2.88 -12.04 -4.55
N HIS A 416 -1.84 -11.97 -3.74
CA HIS A 416 -0.93 -10.82 -3.70
C HIS A 416 -0.30 -10.56 -5.07
N HIS A 417 -0.04 -9.29 -5.39
CA HIS A 417 0.53 -8.87 -6.68
C HIS A 417 1.88 -9.54 -6.98
N TYR A 418 2.67 -9.86 -5.96
CA TYR A 418 3.94 -10.55 -6.14
C TYR A 418 3.76 -11.99 -6.68
N LEU A 419 2.69 -12.70 -6.29
CA LEU A 419 2.35 -14.03 -6.82
C LEU A 419 1.92 -13.94 -8.27
N LEU A 420 1.11 -12.92 -8.59
CA LEU A 420 0.69 -12.64 -9.97
C LEU A 420 1.89 -12.31 -10.87
N ALA A 421 2.85 -11.53 -10.35
CA ALA A 421 4.09 -11.22 -11.05
C ALA A 421 4.93 -12.48 -11.32
N LEU A 422 5.11 -13.35 -10.32
CA LEU A 422 5.80 -14.64 -10.49
C LEU A 422 5.11 -15.54 -11.52
N ALA A 423 3.77 -15.55 -11.54
CA ALA A 423 3.01 -16.26 -12.55
C ALA A 423 3.14 -15.62 -13.95
N ALA A 424 3.29 -14.31 -14.07
CA ALA A 424 3.40 -13.60 -15.35
C ALA A 424 4.80 -13.71 -15.99
N ILE A 425 5.88 -13.70 -15.19
CA ILE A 425 7.27 -13.66 -15.68
C ILE A 425 7.61 -14.74 -16.74
N PRO A 426 7.26 -16.03 -16.56
CA PRO A 426 7.62 -17.06 -17.54
C PRO A 426 7.00 -16.85 -18.93
N VAL A 427 5.82 -16.24 -19.01
CA VAL A 427 5.14 -15.88 -20.28
C VAL A 427 5.59 -14.52 -20.83
N LEU A 428 6.57 -13.88 -20.18
CA LEU A 428 7.25 -12.66 -20.60
C LEU A 428 8.74 -12.93 -20.94
N SER A 429 9.05 -14.13 -21.40
CA SER A 429 10.42 -14.62 -21.63
C SER A 429 10.97 -14.45 -23.05
N LEU A 430 10.16 -13.99 -24.01
CA LEU A 430 10.62 -13.84 -25.40
C LEU A 430 11.53 -12.61 -25.58
N PRO A 431 12.48 -12.62 -26.52
CA PRO A 431 13.33 -11.46 -26.82
C PRO A 431 12.58 -10.41 -27.66
N ASN A 432 11.48 -9.88 -27.12
CA ASN A 432 10.68 -8.81 -27.73
C ASN A 432 10.48 -7.66 -26.74
N ARG A 433 10.03 -6.49 -27.24
CA ARG A 433 9.88 -5.29 -26.40
C ARG A 433 8.79 -5.42 -25.33
N VAL A 434 7.74 -6.18 -25.62
CA VAL A 434 6.65 -6.44 -24.66
C VAL A 434 7.21 -7.18 -23.45
N SER A 435 7.97 -8.25 -23.67
CA SER A 435 8.69 -8.99 -22.64
C SER A 435 9.74 -8.15 -21.92
N LEU A 436 10.44 -7.26 -22.64
CA LEU A 436 11.44 -6.38 -22.04
C LEU A 436 10.82 -5.39 -21.03
N PHE A 437 9.75 -4.70 -21.43
CA PHE A 437 9.05 -3.75 -20.56
C PHE A 437 8.29 -4.46 -19.44
N TRP A 438 7.39 -5.37 -19.80
CA TRP A 438 6.49 -6.00 -18.82
C TRP A 438 7.22 -7.00 -17.93
N GLY A 439 8.27 -7.67 -18.42
CA GLY A 439 9.11 -8.52 -17.58
C GLY A 439 9.84 -7.71 -16.52
N ALA A 440 10.34 -6.52 -16.87
CA ALA A 440 10.97 -5.59 -15.93
C ALA A 440 9.96 -4.99 -14.93
N PHE A 441 8.76 -4.64 -15.40
CA PHE A 441 7.65 -4.23 -14.53
C PHE A 441 7.25 -5.32 -13.54
N MET A 442 7.10 -6.56 -13.99
CA MET A 442 6.76 -7.68 -13.09
C MET A 442 7.91 -8.02 -12.14
N LEU A 443 9.17 -7.83 -12.52
CA LEU A 443 10.29 -7.93 -11.59
C LEU A 443 10.17 -6.89 -10.47
N GLY A 444 9.88 -5.62 -10.82
CA GLY A 444 9.65 -4.56 -9.85
C GLY A 444 8.45 -4.85 -8.95
N LEU A 445 7.31 -5.24 -9.53
CA LEU A 445 6.07 -5.56 -8.81
C LEU A 445 6.24 -6.75 -7.85
N TRP A 446 7.02 -7.77 -8.25
CA TRP A 446 7.37 -8.86 -7.37
C TRP A 446 8.25 -8.40 -6.21
N LEU A 447 9.30 -7.62 -6.49
CA LEU A 447 10.20 -7.07 -5.47
C LEU A 447 9.46 -6.16 -4.49
N ASP A 448 8.55 -5.32 -4.98
CA ASP A 448 7.70 -4.42 -4.18
C ASP A 448 6.87 -5.22 -3.17
N GLY A 449 6.15 -6.24 -3.64
CA GLY A 449 5.32 -7.05 -2.75
C GLY A 449 6.15 -7.82 -1.71
N VAL A 450 7.23 -8.49 -2.11
CA VAL A 450 8.06 -9.23 -1.12
C VAL A 450 8.86 -8.31 -0.22
N GLY A 451 9.19 -7.10 -0.68
CA GLY A 451 10.00 -6.16 0.09
C GLY A 451 9.19 -5.44 1.16
N ARG A 452 7.93 -5.10 0.87
CA ARG A 452 7.06 -4.38 1.80
C ARG A 452 6.28 -5.32 2.74
N TRP A 453 5.72 -6.41 2.23
CA TRP A 453 4.83 -7.31 2.98
C TRP A 453 5.48 -8.65 3.32
N GLY A 454 6.75 -8.84 2.93
CA GLY A 454 7.40 -10.14 3.06
C GLY A 454 6.77 -11.21 2.15
N TRP A 455 6.93 -12.46 2.54
CA TRP A 455 6.47 -13.62 1.76
C TRP A 455 5.05 -14.04 2.14
N ASP A 456 4.13 -13.08 2.04
CA ASP A 456 2.76 -13.20 2.54
C ASP A 456 2.00 -14.39 1.93
N GLY A 457 1.28 -15.15 2.74
CA GLY A 457 0.63 -16.40 2.34
C GLY A 457 -0.36 -16.23 1.18
N ILE A 458 -0.49 -17.24 0.32
CA ILE A 458 -1.59 -17.32 -0.66
C ILE A 458 -2.96 -17.53 0.02
N LEU A 459 -2.95 -18.12 1.21
CA LEU A 459 -4.08 -18.22 2.12
C LEU A 459 -3.76 -17.41 3.37
N GLN A 460 -4.73 -16.63 3.82
CA GLN A 460 -4.67 -15.88 5.08
C GLN A 460 -5.92 -16.21 5.89
N GLU A 461 -5.79 -16.24 7.21
CA GLU A 461 -6.94 -16.46 8.10
C GLU A 461 -7.91 -15.29 7.93
N THR A 462 -9.20 -15.59 7.79
CA THR A 462 -10.20 -14.52 7.56
C THR A 462 -10.23 -13.52 8.72
N THR A 463 -9.99 -13.99 9.96
CA THR A 463 -9.91 -13.13 11.14
C THR A 463 -8.67 -12.24 11.13
N SER A 464 -7.52 -12.72 10.63
CA SER A 464 -6.31 -11.90 10.54
C SER A 464 -6.41 -10.79 9.48
N LEU A 465 -7.38 -10.89 8.57
CA LEU A 465 -7.64 -9.88 7.53
C LEU A 465 -8.50 -8.72 8.02
N LEU A 466 -9.21 -8.88 9.14
CA LEU A 466 -10.03 -7.83 9.73
C LEU A 466 -9.16 -6.65 10.21
N GLY A 467 -7.95 -6.95 10.70
CA GLY A 467 -7.09 -5.93 11.30
C GLY A 467 -7.77 -5.33 12.53
N ASP A 468 -8.03 -4.03 12.49
CA ASP A 468 -8.74 -3.27 13.53
C ASP A 468 -10.23 -3.02 13.20
N ALA A 469 -10.80 -3.73 12.21
CA ALA A 469 -12.22 -3.68 11.89
C ALA A 469 -13.08 -4.42 12.93
N ASN A 470 -14.36 -4.06 12.97
CA ASN A 470 -15.36 -4.80 13.75
C ASN A 470 -15.40 -6.27 13.33
N SER A 471 -15.38 -7.15 14.32
CA SER A 471 -15.40 -8.60 14.15
C SER A 471 -16.77 -9.17 13.81
N GLY A 472 -17.83 -8.37 13.94
CA GLY A 472 -19.23 -8.81 13.81
C GLY A 472 -19.76 -9.48 15.08
N SER A 473 -19.16 -9.16 16.23
CA SER A 473 -19.59 -9.60 17.55
C SER A 473 -20.91 -8.95 17.98
N TYR A 474 -21.53 -9.48 19.04
CA TYR A 474 -22.75 -8.91 19.58
C TYR A 474 -22.50 -7.50 20.13
N THR A 475 -23.43 -6.59 19.89
CA THR A 475 -23.40 -5.22 20.42
C THR A 475 -24.70 -4.90 21.15
N PRO A 476 -24.68 -4.11 22.24
CA PRO A 476 -25.91 -3.66 22.89
C PRO A 476 -26.79 -2.81 21.96
N VAL A 477 -28.09 -2.73 22.23
CA VAL A 477 -29.03 -1.87 21.50
C VAL A 477 -29.58 -0.79 22.42
N PHE A 478 -29.47 0.48 22.02
CA PHE A 478 -30.08 1.60 22.75
C PHE A 478 -31.60 1.61 22.57
N TRP A 479 -32.33 1.81 23.67
CA TRP A 479 -33.80 1.74 23.71
C TRP A 479 -34.45 3.11 23.94
N ASP A 480 -35.35 3.49 23.04
CA ASP A 480 -36.09 4.75 23.10
C ASP A 480 -36.98 4.88 24.35
N ASN A 481 -37.66 3.80 24.76
CA ASN A 481 -38.67 3.83 25.82
C ASN A 481 -38.10 4.02 27.23
N VAL A 482 -36.82 3.67 27.45
CA VAL A 482 -36.11 3.84 28.73
C VAL A 482 -35.23 5.09 28.70
N THR A 483 -34.97 5.65 27.51
CA THR A 483 -34.15 6.84 27.34
C THR A 483 -34.97 8.10 27.55
N THR A 484 -34.41 9.04 28.31
CA THR A 484 -35.02 10.33 28.63
C THR A 484 -34.03 11.46 28.35
N SER A 485 -34.38 12.70 28.66
CA SER A 485 -33.45 13.83 28.59
C SER A 485 -32.28 13.72 29.57
N THR A 486 -32.39 12.89 30.61
CA THR A 486 -31.45 12.81 31.74
C THR A 486 -30.90 11.41 32.01
N ALA A 487 -31.39 10.39 31.30
CA ALA A 487 -30.94 9.01 31.45
C ALA A 487 -30.93 8.32 30.09
N LEU A 488 -29.93 7.47 29.85
CA LEU A 488 -29.78 6.66 28.64
C LEU A 488 -29.94 5.19 29.00
N GLY A 489 -30.72 4.43 28.24
CA GLY A 489 -30.98 3.01 28.47
C GLY A 489 -30.70 2.13 27.26
N TRP A 490 -30.36 0.87 27.51
CA TRP A 490 -30.03 -0.11 26.48
C TRP A 490 -30.45 -1.53 26.89
N SER A 491 -30.28 -2.48 25.96
CA SER A 491 -30.59 -3.90 26.15
C SER A 491 -29.80 -4.52 27.30
N PRO A 492 -30.43 -5.25 28.25
CA PRO A 492 -29.74 -5.94 29.33
C PRO A 492 -28.91 -7.13 28.83
N ILE A 493 -27.99 -7.63 29.67
CA ILE A 493 -27.24 -8.87 29.40
C ILE A 493 -28.23 -10.02 29.58
N THR A 494 -28.42 -10.82 28.53
CA THR A 494 -29.32 -11.98 28.55
C THR A 494 -28.59 -13.22 29.07
N GLU A 495 -29.34 -14.25 29.50
CA GLU A 495 -28.75 -15.55 29.91
C GLU A 495 -27.86 -16.16 28.81
N GLU A 496 -28.16 -15.88 27.54
CA GLU A 496 -27.38 -16.32 26.38
C GLU A 496 -26.00 -15.64 26.31
N LEU A 497 -25.95 -14.33 26.58
CA LEU A 497 -24.69 -13.57 26.63
C LEU A 497 -23.87 -13.93 27.88
N GLU A 498 -24.53 -14.15 29.03
CA GLU A 498 -23.87 -14.66 30.23
C GLU A 498 -23.21 -16.02 29.99
N ALA A 499 -23.85 -16.90 29.21
CA ALA A 499 -23.29 -18.19 28.82
C ALA A 499 -22.04 -18.07 27.92
N LEU A 500 -21.82 -16.91 27.30
CA LEU A 500 -20.60 -16.54 26.56
C LEU A 500 -19.55 -15.84 27.45
N ASN A 501 -19.78 -15.72 28.75
CA ASN A 501 -18.95 -14.95 29.69
C ASN A 501 -18.96 -13.43 29.43
N VAL A 502 -20.08 -12.90 28.92
CA VAL A 502 -20.32 -11.45 28.91
C VAL A 502 -20.74 -11.01 30.32
N THR A 503 -20.01 -10.07 30.92
CA THR A 503 -20.20 -9.69 32.33
C THR A 503 -20.57 -8.22 32.55
N ALA A 504 -20.28 -7.35 31.59
CA ALA A 504 -20.43 -5.91 31.75
C ALA A 504 -20.51 -5.18 30.40
N TYR A 505 -20.60 -3.85 30.47
CA TYR A 505 -20.54 -2.91 29.37
C TYR A 505 -19.32 -1.99 29.49
N SER A 506 -18.73 -1.65 28.35
CA SER A 506 -17.87 -0.48 28.19
C SER A 506 -18.68 0.64 27.53
N LEU A 507 -18.65 1.84 28.11
CA LEU A 507 -19.39 3.01 27.64
C LEU A 507 -18.44 4.12 27.21
N LEU A 508 -18.57 4.52 25.94
CA LEU A 508 -17.95 5.73 25.41
C LEU A 508 -18.95 6.88 25.43
N VAL A 509 -18.49 8.04 25.85
CA VAL A 509 -19.19 9.31 25.68
C VAL A 509 -18.23 10.28 24.98
N ASN A 510 -18.67 10.87 23.87
CA ASN A 510 -17.88 11.81 23.07
C ASN A 510 -16.49 11.26 22.70
N ASP A 511 -16.47 10.06 22.11
CA ASP A 511 -15.26 9.31 21.72
C ASP A 511 -14.29 8.99 22.87
N MET A 512 -14.76 9.05 24.12
CA MET A 512 -13.92 8.76 25.29
C MET A 512 -14.53 7.69 26.17
N GLN A 513 -13.75 6.69 26.57
CA GLN A 513 -14.21 5.68 27.51
C GLN A 513 -14.44 6.32 28.88
N ILE A 514 -15.65 6.20 29.41
CA ILE A 514 -16.00 6.69 30.75
C ILE A 514 -16.17 5.53 31.73
N TYR A 515 -16.63 4.37 31.25
CA TYR A 515 -16.81 3.17 32.07
C TYR A 515 -16.28 1.93 31.34
N ASP A 516 -15.63 1.04 32.10
CA ASP A 516 -14.97 -0.18 31.61
C ASP A 516 -15.47 -1.46 32.31
N ASN A 517 -16.55 -1.40 33.10
CA ASN A 517 -17.15 -2.55 33.79
C ASN A 517 -18.54 -2.19 34.35
N TRP A 518 -19.34 -1.50 33.54
CA TRP A 518 -20.68 -1.09 33.94
C TRP A 518 -21.64 -2.28 33.86
N THR A 519 -22.48 -2.51 34.87
CA THR A 519 -23.35 -3.71 34.92
C THR A 519 -24.83 -3.39 34.68
N ASP A 520 -25.25 -2.15 34.93
CA ASP A 520 -26.64 -1.76 34.77
C ASP A 520 -26.96 -1.49 33.29
N SER A 521 -28.22 -1.68 32.88
CA SER A 521 -28.65 -1.42 31.50
C SER A 521 -29.12 0.02 31.27
N SER A 522 -28.74 0.93 32.17
CA SER A 522 -29.04 2.36 32.06
C SER A 522 -28.02 3.20 32.82
N ILE A 523 -27.92 4.47 32.46
CA ILE A 523 -27.05 5.44 33.14
C ILE A 523 -27.69 6.83 33.22
N SER A 524 -27.37 7.56 34.29
CA SER A 524 -27.69 8.98 34.43
C SER A 524 -26.70 9.84 33.63
N LEU A 525 -27.21 10.80 32.86
CA LEU A 525 -26.40 11.69 32.02
C LEU A 525 -25.81 12.88 32.80
N ASN A 526 -26.13 13.01 34.09
CA ASN A 526 -25.70 14.13 34.89
C ASN A 526 -24.16 14.16 35.02
N GLY A 527 -23.53 15.21 34.49
CA GLY A 527 -22.07 15.37 34.50
C GLY A 527 -21.33 14.52 33.45
N LEU A 528 -22.04 13.85 32.55
CA LEU A 528 -21.45 13.08 31.44
C LEU A 528 -21.53 13.79 30.09
N ILE A 529 -22.39 14.80 29.97
CA ILE A 529 -22.65 15.50 28.71
C ILE A 529 -22.08 16.91 28.73
N ASP A 530 -21.68 17.37 27.54
CA ASP A 530 -21.39 18.77 27.29
C ASP A 530 -22.67 19.51 26.90
N GLU A 531 -23.01 20.54 27.67
CA GLU A 531 -24.22 21.32 27.46
C GLU A 531 -24.12 22.22 26.23
N GLY A 532 -25.21 22.30 25.46
CA GLY A 532 -25.30 23.17 24.28
C GLY A 532 -24.59 22.65 23.03
N VAL A 533 -24.08 21.42 23.05
CA VAL A 533 -23.49 20.73 21.89
C VAL A 533 -24.08 19.33 21.73
N ASP A 534 -23.87 18.74 20.56
CA ASP A 534 -24.27 17.36 20.29
C ASP A 534 -23.33 16.39 21.04
N ASN A 535 -23.89 15.35 21.65
CA ASN A 535 -23.15 14.35 22.41
C ASN A 535 -23.33 12.97 21.77
N TYR A 536 -22.29 12.14 21.80
CA TYR A 536 -22.24 10.85 21.12
C TYR A 536 -22.00 9.73 22.11
N PHE A 537 -22.73 8.62 21.96
CA PHE A 537 -22.68 7.48 22.88
C PHE A 537 -22.48 6.20 22.10
N ARG A 538 -21.55 5.37 22.57
CA ARG A 538 -21.28 4.04 22.00
C ARG A 538 -21.07 3.04 23.13
N LEU A 539 -21.54 1.82 22.92
CA LEU A 539 -21.44 0.74 23.90
C LEU A 539 -20.76 -0.47 23.31
N ALA A 540 -20.02 -1.20 24.13
CA ALA A 540 -19.56 -2.55 23.83
C ALA A 540 -19.93 -3.46 25.00
N TYR A 541 -20.19 -4.74 24.71
CA TYR A 541 -20.16 -5.78 25.75
C TYR A 541 -18.72 -6.05 26.17
N ILE A 542 -18.54 -6.54 27.40
CA ILE A 542 -17.25 -7.00 27.91
C ILE A 542 -17.32 -8.52 28.08
N GLU A 543 -16.55 -9.23 27.27
CA GLU A 543 -16.38 -10.67 27.31
C GLU A 543 -15.02 -11.00 27.92
N SER A 544 -15.00 -11.76 29.02
CA SER A 544 -13.75 -12.20 29.67
C SER A 544 -12.77 -11.06 30.02
N GLY A 545 -13.27 -9.85 30.26
CA GLY A 545 -12.46 -8.68 30.61
C GLY A 545 -11.91 -7.90 29.41
N SER A 546 -12.37 -8.15 28.19
CA SER A 546 -12.06 -7.36 27.00
C SER A 546 -13.34 -6.90 26.31
N SER A 547 -13.31 -5.71 25.73
CA SER A 547 -14.43 -5.19 24.95
C SER A 547 -14.63 -6.00 23.67
N MET A 548 -15.90 -6.21 23.34
CA MET A 548 -16.36 -6.65 22.02
C MET A 548 -16.47 -5.44 21.09
N ASP A 549 -17.12 -5.59 19.93
CA ASP A 549 -17.31 -4.46 19.01
C ASP A 549 -18.18 -3.37 19.66
N TYR A 550 -17.84 -2.10 19.38
CA TYR A 550 -18.65 -0.96 19.79
C TYR A 550 -19.79 -0.72 18.80
N THR A 551 -20.96 -0.36 19.32
CA THR A 551 -22.11 0.08 18.53
C THR A 551 -21.76 1.26 17.62
N ASP A 552 -22.60 1.45 16.60
CA ASP A 552 -22.75 2.75 15.95
C ASP A 552 -23.13 3.82 16.98
N PRO A 553 -22.75 5.09 16.75
CA PRO A 553 -23.01 6.16 17.70
C PRO A 553 -24.48 6.53 17.75
N VAL A 554 -25.03 6.58 18.96
CA VAL A 554 -26.29 7.28 19.24
C VAL A 554 -25.97 8.73 19.57
N MET A 555 -26.74 9.64 18.98
CA MET A 555 -26.52 11.07 19.13
C MET A 555 -27.62 11.70 19.97
N ARG A 556 -27.21 12.48 20.98
CA ARG A 556 -28.06 13.44 21.68
C ARG A 556 -27.75 14.82 21.15
N TRP A 557 -28.69 15.42 20.44
CA TRP A 557 -28.55 16.77 19.91
C TRP A 557 -28.45 17.81 21.03
N ALA A 558 -27.89 18.98 20.74
CA ALA A 558 -27.83 20.13 21.65
C ALA A 558 -29.21 20.55 22.20
N ASN A 559 -30.29 20.26 21.47
CA ASN A 559 -31.68 20.51 21.88
C ASN A 559 -32.26 19.43 22.82
N GLY A 560 -31.48 18.40 23.17
CA GLY A 560 -31.87 17.29 24.04
C GLY A 560 -32.65 16.15 23.37
N SER A 561 -32.90 16.23 22.05
CA SER A 561 -33.49 15.14 21.28
C SER A 561 -32.45 14.08 20.90
N TRP A 562 -32.90 12.90 20.50
CA TRP A 562 -32.05 11.76 20.20
C TRP A 562 -32.21 11.28 18.76
N SER A 563 -31.17 10.63 18.22
CA SER A 563 -31.20 9.91 16.94
C SER A 563 -30.29 8.69 16.95
N GLY A 564 -30.62 7.69 16.14
CA GLY A 564 -29.85 6.45 16.00
C GLY A 564 -30.24 5.34 16.98
N MET A 565 -31.35 5.49 17.71
CA MET A 565 -31.86 4.48 18.64
C MET A 565 -32.65 3.40 17.91
N GLY A 566 -32.69 2.20 18.51
CA GLY A 566 -33.47 1.07 18.01
C GLY A 566 -34.89 1.04 18.60
N ASP A 567 -35.86 0.62 17.79
CA ASP A 567 -37.19 0.24 18.26
C ASP A 567 -37.13 -1.09 19.03
N VAL A 568 -37.89 -1.22 20.12
CA VAL A 568 -37.86 -2.38 21.04
C VAL A 568 -38.36 -3.69 20.41
N ASP A 569 -38.94 -3.64 19.21
CA ASP A 569 -39.70 -4.75 18.60
C ASP A 569 -39.06 -5.36 17.32
N SER A 570 -37.77 -5.14 17.05
CA SER A 570 -37.07 -5.76 15.88
C SER A 570 -36.19 -6.94 16.25
#